data_AF-A0A9W8JU00-F1
#
_entry.id   AF-A0A9W8JU00-F1
#
_cell.length_a   1.000
_cell.length_b   1.000
_cell.length_c   1.000
_cell.angle_alpha   90.00
_cell.angle_beta   90.00
_cell.angle_gamma   90.00
#
_symmetry.space_group_name_H-M   'P 1'
#
loop_
_entity.id
_entity.type
_entity.pdbx_description
1 polymer ?
#
loop_
_entity_poly.entity_id
_entity_poly.type
_entity_poly.pdbx_seq_one_letter_code
_entity_poly.pdbx_strand_id
1 'polypeptide(L)'
;MANIDLHKPLSNEFVVPTNAQIGATESLAPRANENEVACMGTLTNNLHLMMDSFYKPTPDRYKILCEAKAFPSDQYAFASQAKAHGFDPEDAIIEVSPRDGEYTLREEDILATIEEHGSSIALVIFSGIQYYTGQWFPMQSITTKAKEKIFKEIGMLPVIRERSLLLTGHLEKLLRESKYFVPPSEAARQTPLNPCFTIITPTDPESRGAQLSLLFLPVGAGNMVKIFDYLAKHGVTGDEREPDVIRLAPAPLYNTVDDCEAAAKYLNEAFDVLTS
;
A
#
# COMPACT_ATOMS: atom_id res chain seq x y z
N MET A 1 -1.17 10.39 23.09
CA MET A 1 -0.55 10.17 21.76
C MET A 1 -0.21 8.70 21.68
N ALA A 2 -0.75 8.00 20.69
CA ALA A 2 -0.39 6.61 20.46
C ALA A 2 1.10 6.57 20.04
N ASN A 3 1.86 5.58 20.50
CA ASN A 3 3.27 5.45 20.15
C ASN A 3 3.37 4.88 18.72
N ILE A 4 3.27 5.75 17.70
CA ILE A 4 3.25 5.35 16.29
C ILE A 4 4.69 5.02 15.85
N ASP A 5 4.97 3.75 15.60
CA ASP A 5 6.25 3.28 15.04
C ASP A 5 6.35 3.62 13.54
N LEU A 6 7.12 4.64 13.19
CA LEU A 6 7.28 5.13 11.82
C LEU A 6 8.16 4.23 10.94
N HIS A 7 8.86 3.25 11.50
CA HIS A 7 9.68 2.30 10.74
C HIS A 7 8.87 1.08 10.25
N LYS A 8 7.58 1.01 10.57
CA LYS A 8 6.66 -0.06 10.12
C LYS A 8 5.38 0.50 9.52
N PRO A 9 4.79 -0.13 8.48
CA PRO A 9 3.53 0.31 7.87
C PRO A 9 2.34 0.26 8.85
N LEU A 10 1.36 1.16 8.69
CA LEU A 10 0.12 1.23 9.51
C LEU A 10 -0.94 0.21 9.13
N SER A 11 -1.07 -0.16 7.86
CA SER A 11 -1.97 -1.23 7.43
C SER A 11 -1.38 -2.00 6.25
N ASN A 12 -1.68 -3.30 6.18
CA ASN A 12 -1.27 -4.19 5.09
C ASN A 12 -2.47 -4.79 4.35
N GLU A 13 -3.62 -4.11 4.38
CA GLU A 13 -4.87 -4.73 3.94
C GLU A 13 -5.20 -4.52 2.48
N PHE A 14 -5.27 -5.63 1.76
CA PHE A 14 -6.05 -5.77 0.54
C PHE A 14 -6.82 -7.09 0.58
N VAL A 15 -8.05 -7.08 0.06
CA VAL A 15 -8.81 -8.30 -0.23
C VAL A 15 -8.25 -8.87 -1.52
N VAL A 16 -7.67 -10.06 -1.44
CA VAL A 16 -7.09 -10.76 -2.57
C VAL A 16 -8.05 -11.86 -3.01
N PRO A 17 -8.62 -11.81 -4.24
CA PRO A 17 -9.42 -12.91 -4.75
C PRO A 17 -8.51 -14.10 -5.09
N THR A 18 -8.83 -15.30 -4.58
CA THR A 18 -7.98 -16.50 -4.82
C THR A 18 -8.14 -17.13 -6.20
N ASN A 19 -9.08 -16.67 -7.03
CA ASN A 19 -9.29 -17.20 -8.38
C ASN A 19 -8.62 -16.32 -9.44
N ALA A 20 -7.34 -16.58 -9.72
CA ALA A 20 -6.62 -15.96 -10.83
C ALA A 20 -5.86 -16.99 -11.66
N GLN A 21 -6.55 -17.99 -12.25
CA GLN A 21 -6.09 -18.68 -13.46
C GLN A 21 -7.15 -19.62 -14.07
N ILE A 22 -7.75 -19.21 -15.20
CA ILE A 22 -8.05 -20.08 -16.37
C ILE A 22 -7.81 -19.22 -17.62
N GLY A 23 -7.03 -19.74 -18.56
CA GLY A 23 -6.29 -18.97 -19.56
C GLY A 23 -7.09 -18.22 -20.62
N ALA A 24 -6.64 -16.99 -20.89
CA ALA A 24 -6.60 -16.31 -22.18
C ALA A 24 -6.03 -14.89 -21.94
N THR A 25 -4.97 -14.55 -22.67
CA THR A 25 -4.65 -13.20 -23.19
C THR A 25 -5.41 -12.01 -22.56
N GLU A 26 -4.69 -11.12 -21.86
CA GLU A 26 -4.92 -9.65 -21.75
C GLU A 26 -6.32 -9.10 -21.38
N SER A 27 -7.38 -9.91 -21.25
CA SER A 27 -8.77 -9.42 -21.26
C SER A 27 -9.59 -9.76 -20.01
N LEU A 28 -9.00 -10.38 -18.98
CA LEU A 28 -9.75 -10.90 -17.82
C LEU A 28 -9.61 -10.09 -16.52
N ALA A 29 -8.80 -9.05 -16.51
CA ALA A 29 -8.88 -7.99 -15.50
C ALA A 29 -9.44 -6.71 -16.15
N PRO A 30 -10.70 -6.66 -16.62
CA PRO A 30 -11.24 -5.52 -17.38
C PRO A 30 -11.33 -4.20 -16.59
N ARG A 31 -10.73 -4.15 -15.39
CA ARG A 31 -10.68 -2.99 -14.50
C ARG A 31 -9.31 -2.80 -13.81
N ALA A 32 -8.29 -3.58 -14.15
CA ALA A 32 -6.93 -3.39 -13.64
C ALA A 32 -6.06 -2.77 -14.73
N ASN A 33 -5.15 -1.88 -14.35
CA ASN A 33 -4.16 -1.31 -15.27
C ASN A 33 -3.11 -2.37 -15.64
N GLU A 34 -2.43 -2.21 -16.77
CA GLU A 34 -1.36 -3.14 -17.19
C GLU A 34 -0.28 -3.31 -16.10
N ASN A 35 0.05 -2.22 -15.40
CA ASN A 35 1.04 -2.21 -14.31
C ASN A 35 0.54 -2.86 -13.00
N GLU A 36 -0.73 -3.27 -12.93
CA GLU A 36 -1.34 -3.96 -11.78
C GLU A 36 -1.46 -5.47 -12.01
N VAL A 37 -1.06 -5.97 -13.19
CA VAL A 37 -1.16 -7.37 -13.58
C VAL A 37 0.24 -7.97 -13.78
N ALA A 38 0.52 -9.05 -13.07
CA ALA A 38 1.75 -9.82 -13.26
C ALA A 38 1.43 -11.26 -13.67
N CYS A 39 1.84 -11.64 -14.87
CA CYS A 39 1.69 -13.00 -15.39
C CYS A 39 2.90 -13.85 -14.97
N MET A 40 2.77 -14.62 -13.88
CA MET A 40 3.85 -15.47 -13.38
C MET A 40 3.33 -16.74 -12.70
N GLY A 41 4.20 -17.75 -12.59
CA GLY A 41 4.01 -18.91 -11.73
C GLY A 41 2.71 -19.69 -11.91
N THR A 42 2.30 -20.36 -10.83
CA THR A 42 1.01 -21.03 -10.69
C THR A 42 0.13 -20.25 -9.71
N LEU A 43 -1.18 -20.48 -9.75
CA LEU A 43 -2.13 -19.83 -8.84
C LEU A 43 -1.73 -19.90 -7.37
N THR A 44 -1.46 -21.11 -6.86
CA THR A 44 -1.07 -21.32 -5.46
C THR A 44 0.26 -20.64 -5.13
N ASN A 45 1.22 -20.63 -6.06
CA ASN A 45 2.48 -19.92 -5.86
C ASN A 45 2.26 -18.41 -5.73
N ASN A 46 1.42 -17.83 -6.59
CA ASN A 46 1.09 -16.41 -6.53
C ASN A 46 0.31 -16.07 -5.26
N LEU A 47 -0.56 -16.98 -4.79
CA LEU A 47 -1.25 -16.84 -3.51
C LEU A 47 -0.26 -16.74 -2.35
N HIS A 48 0.74 -17.62 -2.30
CA HIS A 48 1.80 -17.55 -1.29
C HIS A 48 2.57 -16.23 -1.35
N LEU A 49 2.95 -15.76 -2.54
CA LEU A 49 3.66 -14.48 -2.71
C LEU A 49 2.83 -13.28 -2.24
N MET A 50 1.53 -13.27 -2.57
CA MET A 50 0.62 -12.24 -2.11
C MET A 50 0.48 -12.29 -0.58
N MET A 51 0.30 -13.48 -0.01
CA MET A 51 0.20 -13.64 1.44
C MET A 51 1.49 -13.21 2.16
N ASP A 52 2.67 -13.54 1.65
CA ASP A 52 3.94 -13.09 2.24
C ASP A 52 4.04 -11.55 2.30
N SER A 53 3.45 -10.88 1.30
CA SER A 53 3.43 -9.42 1.23
C SER A 53 2.37 -8.76 2.11
N PHE A 54 1.19 -9.39 2.25
CA PHE A 54 0.00 -8.77 2.89
C PHE A 54 -0.34 -9.35 4.27
N TYR A 55 -0.07 -10.62 4.52
CA TYR A 55 -0.28 -11.26 5.82
C TYR A 55 0.90 -10.94 6.75
N LYS A 56 0.81 -9.81 7.45
CA LYS A 56 1.78 -9.38 8.46
C LYS A 56 1.15 -9.43 9.85
N PRO A 57 0.98 -10.61 10.44
CA PRO A 57 0.26 -10.79 11.70
C PRO A 57 0.99 -10.14 12.88
N THR A 58 0.23 -9.69 13.87
CA THR A 58 0.70 -9.26 15.19
C THR A 58 0.10 -10.16 16.28
N PRO A 59 0.60 -10.12 17.53
CA PRO A 59 0.04 -10.96 18.61
C PRO A 59 -1.47 -10.80 18.81
N ASP A 60 -2.00 -9.59 18.60
CA ASP A 60 -3.42 -9.28 18.79
C ASP A 60 -4.25 -9.42 17.50
N ARG A 61 -3.58 -9.51 16.34
CA ARG A 61 -4.20 -9.49 15.01
C ARG A 61 -3.45 -10.39 14.04
N TYR A 62 -3.86 -11.65 14.00
CA TYR A 62 -3.20 -12.70 13.22
C TYR A 62 -4.18 -13.60 12.45
N LYS A 63 -5.49 -13.40 12.59
CA LYS A 63 -6.47 -14.33 12.03
C LYS A 63 -6.66 -14.13 10.52
N ILE A 64 -6.87 -15.23 9.80
CA ILE A 64 -7.18 -15.28 8.37
C ILE A 64 -8.64 -15.71 8.26
N LEU A 65 -9.48 -14.87 7.66
CA LEU A 65 -10.90 -15.18 7.43
C LEU A 65 -11.09 -15.70 6.01
N CYS A 66 -11.70 -16.89 5.86
CA CYS A 66 -12.03 -17.51 4.57
C CYS A 66 -13.34 -18.32 4.60
N GLU A 67 -13.77 -18.82 3.45
CA GLU A 67 -14.86 -19.80 3.39
C GLU A 67 -14.41 -21.19 3.88
N ALA A 68 -15.30 -21.90 4.58
CA ALA A 68 -15.07 -23.28 4.95
C ALA A 68 -14.98 -24.17 3.70
N LYS A 69 -14.06 -25.15 3.73
CA LYS A 69 -13.77 -26.01 2.58
C LYS A 69 -13.38 -25.20 1.34
N ALA A 70 -12.57 -24.16 1.55
CA ALA A 70 -11.80 -23.54 0.47
C ALA A 70 -11.02 -24.59 -0.31
N PHE A 71 -10.53 -24.23 -1.50
CA PHE A 71 -9.80 -25.18 -2.34
C PHE A 71 -8.63 -25.82 -1.56
N PRO A 72 -8.36 -27.13 -1.68
CA PRO A 72 -7.38 -27.80 -0.81
C PRO A 72 -5.99 -27.17 -0.78
N SER A 73 -5.53 -26.61 -1.92
CA SER A 73 -4.26 -25.88 -1.96
C SER A 73 -4.28 -24.55 -1.19
N ASP A 74 -5.43 -23.89 -1.13
CA ASP A 74 -5.60 -22.60 -0.46
C ASP A 74 -5.61 -22.81 1.06
N GLN A 75 -6.33 -23.82 1.54
CA GLN A 75 -6.29 -24.23 2.95
C GLN A 75 -4.86 -24.56 3.40
N TYR A 76 -4.09 -25.26 2.55
CA TYR A 76 -2.67 -25.50 2.82
C TYR A 76 -1.85 -24.21 2.85
N ALA A 77 -2.10 -23.27 1.94
CA ALA A 77 -1.43 -21.97 1.92
C ALA A 77 -1.70 -21.16 3.18
N PHE A 78 -2.95 -21.15 3.66
CA PHE A 78 -3.33 -20.42 4.89
C PHE A 78 -2.66 -21.03 6.12
N ALA A 79 -2.74 -22.35 6.25
CA ALA A 79 -2.15 -23.07 7.39
C ALA A 79 -0.63 -22.97 7.43
N SER A 80 0.03 -23.01 6.27
CA SER A 80 1.49 -22.85 6.20
C SER A 80 1.93 -21.42 6.52
N GLN A 81 1.20 -20.40 6.08
CA GLN A 81 1.47 -19.00 6.41
C GLN A 81 1.29 -18.70 7.90
N ALA A 82 0.21 -19.19 8.52
CA ALA A 82 0.01 -19.07 9.97
C ALA A 82 1.16 -19.72 10.75
N LYS A 83 1.53 -20.97 10.39
CA LYS A 83 2.65 -21.69 11.02
C LYS A 83 4.00 -20.98 10.84
N ALA A 84 4.28 -20.46 9.64
CA ALA A 84 5.50 -19.74 9.36
C ALA A 84 5.66 -18.49 10.25
N HIS A 85 4.55 -17.89 10.68
CA HIS A 85 4.50 -16.75 11.59
C HIS A 85 4.31 -17.14 13.07
N GLY A 86 4.36 -18.43 13.40
CA GLY A 86 4.31 -18.93 14.78
C GLY A 86 2.90 -19.08 15.39
N PHE A 87 1.85 -19.05 14.57
CA PHE A 87 0.47 -19.24 15.02
C PHE A 87 -0.04 -20.66 14.71
N ASP A 88 -0.94 -21.17 15.56
CA ASP A 88 -1.64 -22.44 15.34
C ASP A 88 -2.75 -22.23 14.31
N PRO A 89 -2.76 -22.95 13.17
CA PRO A 89 -3.81 -22.81 12.14
C PRO A 89 -5.23 -23.02 12.66
N GLU A 90 -5.43 -23.87 13.67
CA GLU A 90 -6.77 -24.15 14.23
C GLU A 90 -7.37 -22.92 14.94
N ASP A 91 -6.52 -21.98 15.39
CA ASP A 91 -6.94 -20.73 16.01
C ASP A 91 -6.81 -19.52 15.05
N ALA A 92 -5.78 -19.55 14.20
CA ALA A 92 -5.47 -18.49 13.26
C ALA A 92 -6.41 -18.45 12.05
N ILE A 93 -7.11 -19.53 11.71
CA ILE A 93 -7.99 -19.58 10.54
C ILE A 93 -9.44 -19.56 11.01
N ILE A 94 -10.19 -18.55 10.58
CA ILE A 94 -11.63 -18.45 10.78
C ILE A 94 -12.30 -18.90 9.49
N GLU A 95 -12.94 -20.08 9.52
CA GLU A 95 -13.70 -20.61 8.40
C GLU A 95 -15.21 -20.31 8.56
N VAL A 96 -15.79 -19.57 7.63
CA VAL A 96 -17.25 -19.35 7.59
C VAL A 96 -17.91 -20.56 6.96
N SER A 97 -18.74 -21.27 7.73
CA SER A 97 -19.47 -22.47 7.28
C SER A 97 -20.94 -22.17 6.95
N PRO A 98 -21.57 -22.91 6.00
CA PRO A 98 -23.00 -22.84 5.80
C PRO A 98 -23.76 -23.24 7.07
N ARG A 99 -24.97 -22.71 7.23
CA ARG A 99 -25.88 -23.12 8.31
C ARG A 99 -26.30 -24.58 8.12
N ASP A 100 -26.77 -25.22 9.20
CA ASP A 100 -27.26 -26.59 9.15
C ASP A 100 -28.36 -26.74 8.08
N GLY A 101 -28.16 -27.70 7.16
CA GLY A 101 -29.07 -27.95 6.04
C GLY A 101 -28.82 -27.08 4.80
N GLU A 102 -27.87 -26.16 4.84
CA GLU A 102 -27.47 -25.32 3.71
C GLU A 102 -26.14 -25.78 3.09
N TYR A 103 -25.95 -25.47 1.81
CA TYR A 103 -24.72 -25.81 1.07
C TYR A 103 -23.90 -24.57 0.69
N THR A 104 -24.47 -23.37 0.83
CA THR A 104 -23.88 -22.09 0.43
C THR A 104 -23.84 -21.14 1.61
N LEU A 105 -22.88 -20.23 1.64
CA LEU A 105 -22.83 -19.21 2.68
C LEU A 105 -23.84 -18.11 2.41
N ARG A 106 -24.39 -17.54 3.47
CA ARG A 106 -25.18 -16.31 3.35
C ARG A 106 -24.28 -15.11 3.52
N GLU A 107 -24.57 -14.03 2.78
CA GLU A 107 -23.79 -12.80 2.87
C GLU A 107 -23.81 -12.25 4.30
N GLU A 108 -24.98 -12.27 4.96
CA GLU A 108 -25.10 -11.78 6.34
C GLU A 108 -24.20 -12.52 7.34
N ASP A 109 -23.94 -13.81 7.13
CA ASP A 109 -23.10 -14.61 8.01
C ASP A 109 -21.63 -14.22 7.85
N ILE A 110 -21.17 -14.03 6.60
CA ILE A 110 -19.82 -13.55 6.31
C ILE A 110 -19.59 -12.16 6.93
N LEU A 111 -20.55 -11.24 6.72
CA LEU A 111 -20.45 -9.87 7.24
C LEU A 111 -20.52 -9.84 8.77
N ALA A 112 -21.28 -10.74 9.40
CA ALA A 112 -21.33 -10.89 10.85
C ALA A 112 -20.01 -11.40 11.41
N THR A 113 -19.38 -12.40 10.79
CA THR A 113 -18.05 -12.90 11.20
C THR A 113 -16.98 -11.81 11.13
N ILE A 114 -17.03 -10.95 10.09
CA ILE A 114 -16.14 -9.78 9.99
C ILE A 114 -16.40 -8.79 11.14
N GLU A 115 -17.66 -8.53 11.48
CA GLU A 115 -18.00 -7.62 12.57
C GLU A 115 -17.59 -8.18 13.95
N GLU A 116 -17.71 -9.49 14.15
CA GLU A 116 -17.39 -10.16 15.41
C GLU A 116 -15.88 -10.24 15.64
N HIS A 117 -15.11 -10.65 14.62
CA HIS A 117 -13.68 -10.94 14.77
C HIS A 117 -12.75 -9.88 14.17
N GLY A 118 -13.29 -8.80 13.61
CA GLY A 118 -12.56 -7.81 12.82
C GLY A 118 -11.27 -7.26 13.46
N SER A 119 -11.23 -7.10 14.78
CA SER A 119 -10.03 -6.63 15.50
C SER A 119 -8.86 -7.61 15.41
N SER A 120 -9.16 -8.91 15.39
CA SER A 120 -8.19 -10.00 15.35
C SER A 120 -7.83 -10.48 13.94
N ILE A 121 -8.61 -10.10 12.92
CA ILE A 121 -8.39 -10.51 11.52
C ILE A 121 -7.27 -9.67 10.91
N ALA A 122 -6.19 -10.32 10.47
CA ALA A 122 -5.11 -9.71 9.69
C ALA A 122 -5.36 -9.76 8.18
N LEU A 123 -6.09 -10.77 7.70
CA LEU A 123 -6.34 -10.98 6.27
C LEU A 123 -7.76 -11.54 6.05
N VAL A 124 -8.51 -10.95 5.13
CA VAL A 124 -9.76 -11.51 4.60
C VAL A 124 -9.49 -12.02 3.19
N ILE A 125 -9.67 -13.32 2.99
CA ILE A 125 -9.35 -14.00 1.74
C ILE A 125 -10.44 -14.99 1.37
N PHE A 126 -11.08 -14.76 0.22
CA PHE A 126 -12.17 -15.58 -0.29
C PHE A 126 -11.93 -15.90 -1.76
N SER A 127 -12.43 -17.06 -2.21
CA SER A 127 -12.60 -17.30 -3.64
C SER A 127 -13.59 -16.30 -4.25
N GLY A 128 -13.46 -16.00 -5.55
CA GLY A 128 -14.49 -15.23 -6.26
C GLY A 128 -15.72 -16.10 -6.55
N ILE A 129 -15.46 -17.35 -6.92
CA ILE A 129 -16.44 -18.41 -7.11
C ILE A 129 -15.95 -19.64 -6.35
N GLN A 130 -16.78 -20.18 -5.47
CA GLN A 130 -16.46 -21.39 -4.73
C GLN A 130 -16.45 -22.59 -5.68
N TYR A 131 -15.29 -23.25 -5.80
CA TYR A 131 -15.04 -24.37 -6.71
C TYR A 131 -16.06 -25.52 -6.61
N TYR A 132 -16.57 -25.84 -5.41
CA TYR A 132 -17.47 -26.99 -5.22
C TYR A 132 -18.94 -26.63 -5.47
N THR A 133 -19.39 -25.52 -4.92
CA THR A 133 -20.81 -25.12 -4.95
C THR A 133 -21.16 -24.23 -6.14
N GLY A 134 -20.15 -23.65 -6.79
CA GLY A 134 -20.32 -22.63 -7.82
C GLY A 134 -20.81 -21.28 -7.27
N GLN A 135 -20.83 -21.10 -5.95
CA GLN A 135 -21.31 -19.87 -5.34
C GLN A 135 -20.41 -18.68 -5.70
N TRP A 136 -21.01 -17.64 -6.28
CA TRP A 136 -20.38 -16.33 -6.46
C TRP A 136 -20.45 -15.53 -5.15
N PHE A 137 -19.31 -15.13 -4.61
CA PHE A 137 -19.28 -14.34 -3.37
C PHE A 137 -19.42 -12.84 -3.64
N PRO A 138 -20.13 -12.09 -2.76
CA PRO A 138 -20.33 -10.64 -2.90
C PRO A 138 -19.06 -9.87 -2.48
N MET A 139 -18.01 -9.96 -3.30
CA MET A 139 -16.68 -9.41 -2.99
C MET A 139 -16.70 -7.92 -2.67
N GLN A 140 -17.58 -7.13 -3.29
CA GLN A 140 -17.71 -5.70 -3.00
C GLN A 140 -18.18 -5.45 -1.56
N SER A 141 -19.21 -6.18 -1.11
CA SER A 141 -19.74 -6.07 0.25
C SER A 141 -18.74 -6.55 1.29
N ILE A 142 -18.12 -7.71 1.06
CA ILE A 142 -17.09 -8.30 1.93
C ILE A 142 -15.92 -7.32 2.07
N THR A 143 -15.43 -6.77 0.96
CA THR A 143 -14.33 -5.80 0.96
C THR A 143 -14.69 -4.52 1.69
N THR A 144 -15.90 -4.00 1.46
CA THR A 144 -16.38 -2.77 2.12
C THR A 144 -16.48 -2.98 3.62
N LYS A 145 -17.06 -4.10 4.07
CA LYS A 145 -17.24 -4.40 5.48
C LYS A 145 -15.92 -4.66 6.20
N ALA A 146 -15.02 -5.43 5.59
CA ALA A 146 -13.67 -5.64 6.11
C ALA A 146 -12.99 -4.29 6.32
N LYS A 147 -12.91 -3.48 5.26
CA LYS A 147 -12.37 -2.12 5.31
C LYS A 147 -13.03 -1.29 6.41
N GLU A 148 -14.35 -1.18 6.44
CA GLU A 148 -15.07 -0.42 7.45
C GLU A 148 -14.69 -0.84 8.86
N LYS A 149 -14.69 -2.13 9.17
CA LYS A 149 -14.41 -2.62 10.52
C LYS A 149 -12.96 -2.36 10.91
N ILE A 150 -12.04 -2.60 9.99
CA ILE A 150 -10.62 -2.31 10.19
C ILE A 150 -10.45 -0.79 10.40
N PHE A 151 -11.04 0.04 9.55
CA PHE A 151 -10.92 1.49 9.62
C PHE A 151 -11.65 2.11 10.83
N LYS A 152 -12.70 1.45 11.35
CA LYS A 152 -13.56 1.93 12.45
C LYS A 152 -13.05 1.54 13.83
N GLU A 153 -12.44 0.37 14.01
CA GLU A 153 -11.87 -0.03 15.31
C GLU A 153 -10.58 0.70 15.68
N ILE A 154 -9.89 1.29 14.71
CA ILE A 154 -8.57 1.91 14.95
C ILE A 154 -8.68 3.42 15.28
N GLY A 155 -9.85 4.07 15.16
CA GLY A 155 -9.89 5.55 15.23
C GLY A 155 -8.87 6.16 14.25
N MET A 156 -8.77 5.53 13.07
CA MET A 156 -7.57 5.53 12.24
C MET A 156 -7.34 6.86 11.52
N LEU A 157 -8.37 7.68 11.29
CA LEU A 157 -8.22 8.97 10.60
C LEU A 157 -7.27 9.92 11.35
N PRO A 158 -7.43 10.17 12.67
CA PRO A 158 -6.44 10.84 13.48
C PRO A 158 -5.03 10.23 13.38
N VAL A 159 -4.91 8.90 13.42
CA VAL A 159 -3.61 8.19 13.40
C VAL A 159 -2.93 8.27 12.02
N ILE A 160 -3.68 8.09 10.93
CA ILE A 160 -3.25 8.26 9.54
C ILE A 160 -2.82 9.71 9.31
N ARG A 161 -3.58 10.67 9.83
CA ARG A 161 -3.24 12.09 9.72
C ARG A 161 -1.98 12.40 10.53
N GLU A 162 -1.89 11.96 11.78
CA GLU A 162 -0.70 12.13 12.63
C GLU A 162 0.53 11.52 11.94
N ARG A 163 0.42 10.31 11.40
CA ARG A 163 1.51 9.67 10.68
C ARG A 163 1.85 10.35 9.36
N SER A 164 0.85 10.81 8.61
CA SER A 164 1.05 11.59 7.38
C SER A 164 1.83 12.88 7.69
N LEU A 165 1.46 13.58 8.77
CA LEU A 165 2.18 14.76 9.25
C LEU A 165 3.64 14.43 9.59
N LEU A 166 3.87 13.34 10.31
CA LEU A 166 5.22 12.90 10.72
C LEU A 166 6.09 12.50 9.51
N LEU A 167 5.60 11.63 8.62
CA LEU A 167 6.35 11.16 7.45
C LEU A 167 6.61 12.29 6.45
N THR A 168 5.60 13.10 6.16
CA THR A 168 5.74 14.23 5.22
C THR A 168 6.65 15.30 5.81
N GLY A 169 6.52 15.59 7.11
CA GLY A 169 7.39 16.53 7.81
C GLY A 169 8.84 16.04 7.87
N HIS A 170 9.05 14.73 8.04
CA HIS A 170 10.37 14.11 8.00
C HIS A 170 11.01 14.22 6.61
N LEU A 171 10.28 13.85 5.55
CA LEU A 171 10.76 14.03 4.17
C LEU A 171 11.03 15.50 3.86
N GLU A 172 10.13 16.42 4.23
CA GLU A 172 10.32 17.86 4.04
C GLU A 172 11.60 18.36 4.71
N LYS A 173 11.88 17.90 5.94
CA LYS A 173 13.11 18.24 6.65
C LYS A 173 14.35 17.79 5.89
N LEU A 174 14.41 16.53 5.48
CA LEU A 174 15.54 15.97 4.73
C LEU A 174 15.76 16.70 3.40
N LEU A 175 14.67 17.02 2.70
CA LEU A 175 14.74 17.78 1.45
C LEU A 175 15.28 19.20 1.66
N ARG A 176 14.89 19.88 2.74
CA ARG A 176 15.39 21.22 3.09
C ARG A 176 16.86 21.23 3.52
N GLU A 177 17.37 20.12 4.04
CA GLU A 177 18.79 19.94 4.40
C GLU A 177 19.68 19.67 3.17
N SER A 178 19.09 19.39 2.00
CA SER A 178 19.83 19.25 0.74
C SER A 178 20.60 20.52 0.38
N LYS A 179 21.85 20.37 -0.08
CA LYS A 179 22.65 21.46 -0.65
C LYS A 179 22.07 22.05 -1.95
N TYR A 180 21.12 21.34 -2.57
CA TYR A 180 20.43 21.76 -3.79
C TYR A 180 19.08 22.43 -3.52
N PHE A 181 18.64 22.50 -2.25
CA PHE A 181 17.39 23.17 -1.90
C PHE A 181 17.59 24.69 -1.84
N VAL A 182 16.66 25.42 -2.45
CA VAL A 182 16.56 26.88 -2.31
C VAL A 182 15.17 27.26 -1.79
N PRO A 183 15.04 28.25 -0.87
CA PRO A 183 13.74 28.71 -0.41
C PRO A 183 12.87 29.26 -1.55
N PRO A 184 11.52 29.09 -1.51
CA PRO A 184 10.64 29.60 -2.55
C PRO A 184 10.76 31.11 -2.80
N SER A 185 11.06 31.88 -1.75
CA SER A 185 11.29 33.32 -1.85
C SER A 185 12.52 33.70 -2.69
N GLU A 186 13.53 32.82 -2.75
CA GLU A 186 14.73 33.01 -3.55
C GLU A 186 14.53 32.52 -4.98
N ALA A 187 13.91 31.34 -5.12
CA ALA A 187 13.50 30.77 -6.41
C ALA A 187 12.62 31.71 -7.24
N ALA A 188 11.75 32.49 -6.58
CA ALA A 188 10.87 33.45 -7.25
C ALA A 188 11.58 34.73 -7.73
N ARG A 189 12.77 35.05 -7.22
CA ARG A 189 13.45 36.33 -7.47
C ARG A 189 14.46 36.26 -8.61
N GLN A 190 15.15 35.14 -8.76
CA GLN A 190 16.15 34.92 -9.81
C GLN A 190 16.15 33.46 -10.22
N THR A 191 16.31 33.20 -11.53
CA THR A 191 16.52 31.84 -12.02
C THR A 191 17.96 31.45 -11.74
N PRO A 192 18.23 30.50 -10.82
CA PRO A 192 19.59 30.09 -10.52
C PRO A 192 20.24 29.45 -11.74
N LEU A 193 21.52 29.75 -11.97
CA LEU A 193 22.30 29.19 -13.07
C LEU A 193 22.60 27.70 -12.87
N ASN A 194 22.77 27.27 -11.62
CA ASN A 194 23.05 25.89 -11.28
C ASN A 194 21.75 25.11 -11.01
N PRO A 195 21.69 23.82 -11.37
CA PRO A 195 20.54 22.97 -11.04
C PRO A 195 20.25 22.97 -9.54
N CYS A 196 19.01 23.26 -9.18
CA CYS A 196 18.53 23.22 -7.80
C CYS A 196 17.02 22.94 -7.77
N PHE A 197 16.42 22.84 -6.59
CA PHE A 197 14.97 22.71 -6.45
C PHE A 197 14.40 23.52 -5.30
N THR A 198 13.10 23.76 -5.34
CA THR A 198 12.33 24.34 -4.24
C THR A 198 11.05 23.56 -3.98
N ILE A 199 10.47 23.71 -2.79
CA ILE A 199 9.19 23.08 -2.43
C ILE A 199 8.09 24.12 -2.59
N ILE A 200 7.18 23.92 -3.54
CA ILE A 200 6.07 24.86 -3.80
C ILE A 200 4.79 24.51 -3.03
N THR A 201 4.77 23.35 -2.36
CA THR A 201 3.68 23.01 -1.43
C THR A 201 3.70 23.97 -0.23
N PRO A 202 2.53 24.43 0.27
CA PRO A 202 2.45 25.24 1.49
C PRO A 202 3.23 24.65 2.67
N THR A 203 3.95 25.50 3.40
CA THR A 203 4.76 25.07 4.56
C THR A 203 3.95 24.73 5.79
N ASP A 204 2.74 25.31 5.92
CA ASP A 204 1.80 25.00 6.98
C ASP A 204 1.23 23.58 6.77
N PRO A 205 1.50 22.61 7.67
CA PRO A 205 1.01 21.25 7.51
C PRO A 205 -0.52 21.15 7.50
N GLU A 206 -1.23 22.07 8.14
CA GLU A 206 -2.71 22.11 8.13
C GLU A 206 -3.29 22.58 6.81
N SER A 207 -2.48 23.23 5.98
CA SER A 207 -2.83 23.68 4.64
C SER A 207 -2.40 22.72 3.53
N ARG A 208 -2.01 21.47 3.87
CA ARG A 208 -1.61 20.44 2.89
C ARG A 208 -1.90 18.99 3.30
N GLY A 209 -1.93 18.11 2.29
CA GLY A 209 -1.90 16.66 2.47
C GLY A 209 -0.46 16.12 2.64
N ALA A 210 -0.26 14.86 2.26
CA ALA A 210 1.06 14.20 2.29
C ALA A 210 2.01 14.63 1.16
N GLN A 211 1.49 15.33 0.15
CA GLN A 211 2.24 15.65 -1.07
C GLN A 211 3.19 16.84 -0.89
N LEU A 212 4.44 16.66 -1.30
CA LEU A 212 5.43 17.69 -1.53
C LEU A 212 5.69 17.82 -3.03
N SER A 213 5.38 18.99 -3.59
CA SER A 213 5.64 19.34 -4.98
C SER A 213 6.99 20.05 -5.05
N LEU A 214 7.95 19.41 -5.73
CA LEU A 214 9.31 19.88 -5.91
C LEU A 214 9.43 20.52 -7.29
N LEU A 215 9.69 21.83 -7.34
CA LEU A 215 9.95 22.56 -8.58
C LEU A 215 11.45 22.57 -8.84
N PHE A 216 11.87 22.05 -9.99
CA PHE A 216 13.26 22.00 -10.43
C PHE A 216 13.60 23.24 -11.24
N LEU A 217 14.80 23.78 -11.01
CA LEU A 217 15.30 25.00 -11.62
C LEU A 217 16.65 24.72 -12.31
N PRO A 218 17.00 25.45 -13.39
CA PRO A 218 16.15 26.36 -14.15
C PRO A 218 14.96 25.63 -14.82
N VAL A 219 13.80 26.26 -14.85
CA VAL A 219 12.62 25.74 -15.57
C VAL A 219 12.95 25.63 -17.06
N GLY A 220 12.60 24.51 -17.69
CA GLY A 220 12.86 24.22 -19.10
C GLY A 220 14.26 23.72 -19.40
N ALA A 221 15.11 23.51 -18.39
CA ALA A 221 16.46 22.97 -18.58
C ALA A 221 16.48 21.42 -18.76
N GLY A 222 15.33 20.76 -18.58
CA GLY A 222 15.23 19.29 -18.64
C GLY A 222 15.85 18.58 -17.43
N ASN A 223 16.11 19.32 -16.35
CA ASN A 223 16.66 18.78 -15.10
C ASN A 223 15.68 17.80 -14.45
N MET A 224 14.39 18.17 -14.43
CA MET A 224 13.33 17.37 -13.83
C MET A 224 13.30 15.95 -14.43
N VAL A 225 13.26 15.82 -15.76
CA VAL A 225 13.19 14.52 -16.45
C VAL A 225 14.37 13.62 -16.08
N LYS A 226 15.60 14.16 -16.12
CA LYS A 226 16.81 13.40 -15.76
C LYS A 226 16.79 12.93 -14.31
N ILE A 227 16.32 13.78 -13.39
CA ILE A 227 16.21 13.45 -11.98
C ILE A 227 15.11 12.43 -11.75
N PHE A 228 13.95 12.59 -12.40
CA PHE A 228 12.84 11.65 -12.31
C PHE A 228 13.23 10.25 -12.80
N ASP A 229 13.92 10.16 -13.94
CA ASP A 229 14.48 8.91 -14.47
C ASP A 229 15.46 8.25 -13.48
N TYR A 230 16.29 9.05 -12.81
CA TYR A 230 17.23 8.54 -11.82
C TYR A 230 16.49 7.99 -10.59
N LEU A 231 15.53 8.75 -10.06
CA LEU A 231 14.69 8.32 -8.93
C LEU A 231 13.96 7.01 -9.24
N ALA A 232 13.32 6.91 -10.41
CA ALA A 232 12.60 5.71 -10.84
C ALA A 232 13.51 4.48 -10.92
N LYS A 233 14.74 4.61 -11.45
CA LYS A 233 15.73 3.52 -11.51
C LYS A 233 16.19 3.03 -10.13
N HIS A 234 16.07 3.88 -9.10
CA HIS A 234 16.43 3.56 -7.72
C HIS A 234 15.20 3.20 -6.86
N GLY A 235 14.04 2.97 -7.48
CA GLY A 235 12.82 2.52 -6.80
C GLY A 235 12.02 3.64 -6.13
N VAL A 236 12.36 4.92 -6.36
CA VAL A 236 11.60 6.07 -5.86
C VAL A 236 10.58 6.48 -6.92
N THR A 237 9.30 6.26 -6.62
CA THR A 237 8.19 6.59 -7.53
C THR A 237 7.48 7.88 -7.10
N GLY A 238 7.03 8.67 -8.08
CA GLY A 238 6.32 9.93 -7.88
C GLY A 238 5.49 10.31 -9.11
N ASP A 239 4.82 11.47 -9.06
CA ASP A 239 4.07 12.05 -10.20
C ASP A 239 4.89 13.19 -10.81
N GLU A 240 5.27 13.07 -12.08
CA GLU A 240 5.88 14.17 -12.83
C GLU A 240 4.80 15.12 -13.39
N ARG A 241 5.12 16.40 -13.43
CA ARG A 241 4.27 17.45 -13.99
C ARG A 241 5.12 18.40 -14.78
N GLU A 242 4.91 18.37 -16.09
CA GLU A 242 5.56 19.30 -17.00
C GLU A 242 5.23 20.77 -16.63
N PRO A 243 6.20 21.68 -16.77
CA PRO A 243 7.54 21.41 -17.34
C PRO A 243 8.55 20.84 -16.33
N ASP A 244 8.49 21.17 -15.03
CA ASP A 244 9.61 20.90 -14.11
C ASP A 244 9.20 20.59 -12.66
N VAL A 245 8.09 19.87 -12.45
CA VAL A 245 7.66 19.49 -11.09
C VAL A 245 7.66 17.98 -10.89
N ILE A 246 8.22 17.50 -9.78
CA ILE A 246 8.01 16.12 -9.28
C ILE A 246 7.24 16.21 -7.97
N ARG A 247 6.22 15.37 -7.81
CA ARG A 247 5.45 15.25 -6.58
C ARG A 247 5.80 13.96 -5.88
N LEU A 248 6.23 14.08 -4.62
CA LEU A 248 6.46 12.96 -3.72
C LEU A 248 5.42 13.01 -2.60
N ALA A 249 4.77 11.89 -2.30
CA ALA A 249 3.74 11.83 -1.27
C ALA A 249 3.90 10.55 -0.45
N PRO A 250 4.57 10.60 0.72
CA PRO A 250 4.66 9.45 1.61
C PRO A 250 3.26 8.99 2.01
N ALA A 251 2.87 7.80 1.58
CA ALA A 251 1.59 7.23 1.91
C ALA A 251 1.62 6.72 3.36
N PRO A 252 0.83 7.31 4.28
CA PRO A 252 0.91 6.99 5.70
C PRO A 252 0.59 5.53 6.03
N LEU A 253 -0.13 4.82 5.15
CA LEU A 253 -0.50 3.43 5.36
C LEU A 253 0.67 2.46 5.22
N TYR A 254 1.58 2.71 4.27
CA TYR A 254 2.60 1.72 3.90
C TYR A 254 4.01 2.27 3.81
N ASN A 255 4.22 3.59 3.76
CA ASN A 255 5.55 4.16 3.78
C ASN A 255 6.13 4.29 5.20
N THR A 256 7.45 4.21 5.24
CA THR A 256 8.28 4.28 6.43
C THR A 256 9.20 5.50 6.40
N VAL A 257 9.86 5.80 7.51
CA VAL A 257 10.93 6.80 7.56
C VAL A 257 12.07 6.43 6.61
N ASP A 258 12.43 5.15 6.53
CA ASP A 258 13.49 4.64 5.67
C ASP A 258 13.18 4.91 4.19
N ASP A 259 11.90 4.83 3.77
CA ASP A 259 11.48 5.21 2.42
C ASP A 259 11.70 6.71 2.14
N CYS A 260 11.40 7.57 3.13
CA CYS A 260 11.63 9.01 3.03
C CYS A 260 13.13 9.33 2.97
N GLU A 261 13.95 8.64 3.76
CA GLU A 261 15.41 8.77 3.76
C GLU A 261 16.00 8.32 2.42
N ALA A 262 15.54 7.19 1.87
CA ALA A 262 15.94 6.72 0.55
C ALA A 262 15.55 7.73 -0.55
N ALA A 263 14.32 8.27 -0.52
CA ALA A 263 13.87 9.27 -1.48
C ALA A 263 14.75 10.54 -1.46
N ALA A 264 15.05 11.07 -0.27
CA ALA A 264 15.90 12.25 -0.13
C ALA A 264 17.37 11.96 -0.54
N LYS A 265 17.90 10.78 -0.19
CA LYS A 265 19.23 10.34 -0.60
C LYS A 265 19.37 10.28 -2.12
N TYR A 266 18.47 9.57 -2.80
CA TYR A 266 18.54 9.40 -4.25
C TYR A 266 18.26 10.70 -5.01
N LEU A 267 17.48 11.63 -4.44
CA LEU A 267 17.35 12.97 -4.99
C LEU A 267 18.68 13.72 -4.98
N ASN A 268 19.42 13.68 -3.86
CA ASN A 268 20.74 14.32 -3.77
C ASN A 268 21.75 13.70 -4.73
N GLU A 269 21.78 12.37 -4.83
CA GLU A 269 22.64 11.66 -5.77
C GLU A 269 22.29 11.99 -7.23
N ALA A 270 21.00 12.11 -7.56
CA ALA A 270 20.57 12.52 -8.90
C ALA A 270 21.12 13.90 -9.29
N PHE A 271 21.12 14.85 -8.34
CA PHE A 271 21.74 16.15 -8.55
C PHE A 271 23.27 16.09 -8.62
N ASP A 272 23.92 15.24 -7.82
CA ASP A 272 25.37 15.03 -7.91
C ASP A 272 25.77 14.52 -9.30
N VAL A 273 25.02 13.57 -9.85
CA VAL A 273 25.22 13.05 -11.23
C VAL A 273 24.90 14.09 -12.30
N LEU A 274 23.90 14.94 -12.06
CA LEU A 274 23.54 16.01 -13.00
C LEU A 274 24.60 17.12 -13.07
N THR A 275 25.36 17.32 -12.00
CA THR A 275 26.34 18.41 -11.85
C THR A 275 27.80 17.98 -11.94
N SER A 276 28.06 16.66 -12.02
CA SER A 276 29.38 16.06 -12.31
C SER A 276 29.74 16.13 -13.79
#